data_AF-A0A2D6GN96-F1
#
_entry.id   AF-A0A2D6GN96-F1
#
_cell.length_a   1.000
_cell.length_b   1.000
_cell.length_c   1.000
_cell.angle_alpha   90.00
_cell.angle_beta   90.00
_cell.angle_gamma   90.00
#
_symmetry.space_group_name_H-M   'P 1'
#
loop_
_entity.id
_entity.type
_entity.pdbx_description
1 polymer ?
#
loop_
_entity_poly.entity_id
_entity_poly.type
_entity_poly.pdbx_seq_one_letter_code
_entity_poly.pdbx_strand_id
1 'polypeptide(L)'
;MGQVPETAKRTQSRFGRGVIVIVLLIAVVIGGRFLQGRFDPAMAARAPDCLELSDEGLSYTNICEAEINFRYCFTTTPGTGLQNCETIALAPDETSHSLFDEYRAANADGVHEYACEAPYLPVRIQSYTDRHVDIDACRLDPENP
;
A
#
# COMPACT_ATOMS: atom_id res chain seq x y z
N MET A 1 -43.01 -52.58 -10.03
CA MET A 1 -42.91 -51.24 -10.66
C MET A 1 -43.45 -50.22 -9.67
N GLY A 2 -42.59 -49.61 -8.86
CA GLY A 2 -43.00 -48.62 -7.85
C GLY A 2 -42.85 -47.20 -8.40
N GLN A 3 -43.96 -46.50 -8.64
CA GLN A 3 -43.95 -45.09 -9.00
C GLN A 3 -43.51 -44.27 -7.78
N VAL A 4 -42.33 -43.66 -7.87
CA VAL A 4 -41.87 -42.66 -6.90
C VAL A 4 -42.76 -41.41 -7.06
N PRO A 5 -43.37 -40.87 -5.99
CA PRO A 5 -44.31 -39.77 -6.11
C PRO A 5 -43.62 -38.49 -6.59
N GLU A 6 -44.18 -37.85 -7.63
CA GLU A 6 -43.65 -36.64 -8.28
C GLU A 6 -43.43 -35.45 -7.33
N THR A 7 -44.10 -35.44 -6.17
CA THR A 7 -44.00 -34.40 -5.15
C THR A 7 -42.62 -34.32 -4.49
N ALA A 8 -41.89 -35.43 -4.37
CA ALA A 8 -40.54 -35.44 -3.80
C ALA A 8 -39.50 -34.78 -4.74
N LYS A 9 -39.67 -34.93 -6.05
CA LYS A 9 -38.75 -34.40 -7.07
C LYS A 9 -38.76 -32.87 -7.12
N ARG A 10 -39.93 -32.25 -6.93
CA ARG A 10 -40.09 -30.78 -6.96
C ARG A 10 -39.44 -30.10 -5.76
N THR A 11 -39.62 -30.65 -4.56
CA THR A 11 -39.07 -30.10 -3.31
C THR A 11 -37.55 -30.24 -3.24
N GLN A 12 -37.01 -31.37 -3.71
CA GLN A 12 -35.57 -31.58 -3.81
C GLN A 12 -34.91 -30.60 -4.81
N SER A 13 -35.59 -30.25 -5.91
CA SER A 13 -35.06 -29.25 -6.86
C SER A 13 -35.04 -27.83 -6.28
N ARG A 14 -36.02 -27.45 -5.44
CA ARG A 14 -36.06 -26.13 -4.79
C ARG A 14 -35.05 -26.04 -3.65
N PHE A 15 -34.88 -27.10 -2.87
CA PHE A 15 -33.83 -27.18 -1.85
C PHE A 15 -32.42 -27.16 -2.46
N GLY A 16 -32.15 -27.96 -3.49
CA GLY A 16 -30.86 -27.97 -4.17
C GLY A 16 -30.53 -26.62 -4.82
N ARG A 17 -31.52 -25.95 -5.41
CA ARG A 17 -31.35 -24.63 -6.01
C ARG A 17 -31.14 -23.53 -4.96
N GLY A 18 -31.79 -23.63 -3.80
CA GLY A 18 -31.56 -22.73 -2.66
C GLY A 18 -30.15 -22.89 -2.06
N VAL A 19 -29.68 -24.12 -1.89
CA VAL A 19 -28.32 -24.40 -1.40
C VAL A 19 -27.27 -23.89 -2.38
N ILE A 20 -27.45 -24.08 -3.69
CA ILE A 20 -26.53 -23.55 -4.71
C ILE A 20 -26.43 -22.02 -4.63
N VAL A 21 -27.56 -21.33 -4.45
CA VAL A 21 -27.58 -19.86 -4.31
C VAL A 21 -26.85 -19.42 -3.04
N ILE A 22 -27.05 -20.12 -1.92
CA ILE A 22 -26.35 -19.82 -0.65
C ILE A 22 -24.84 -20.05 -0.78
N VAL A 23 -24.42 -21.15 -1.40
CA VAL A 23 -22.99 -21.45 -1.63
C VAL A 23 -22.36 -20.42 -2.57
N LEU A 24 -23.06 -20.01 -3.63
CA LEU A 24 -22.62 -18.94 -4.52
C LEU A 24 -22.48 -17.60 -3.77
N LEU A 25 -23.43 -17.25 -2.90
CA LEU A 25 -23.35 -16.03 -2.10
C LEU A 25 -22.15 -16.08 -1.13
N ILE A 26 -21.92 -17.22 -0.47
CA ILE A 26 -20.76 -17.41 0.40
C ILE A 26 -19.46 -17.29 -0.41
N ALA A 27 -19.39 -17.91 -1.60
CA ALA A 27 -18.24 -17.82 -2.49
C ALA A 27 -17.99 -16.38 -2.98
N VAL A 28 -19.04 -15.61 -3.27
CA VAL A 28 -18.94 -14.20 -3.66
C VAL A 28 -18.50 -13.32 -2.49
N VAL A 29 -19.00 -13.55 -1.27
CA VAL A 29 -18.58 -12.77 -0.09
C VAL A 29 -17.13 -13.08 0.29
N ILE A 30 -16.72 -14.36 0.27
CA ILE A 30 -15.35 -14.76 0.57
C ILE A 30 -14.40 -14.29 -0.55
N GLY A 31 -14.78 -14.50 -1.82
CA GLY A 31 -14.00 -14.07 -2.97
C GLY A 31 -13.86 -12.55 -3.07
N GLY A 32 -14.94 -11.80 -2.81
CA GLY A 32 -14.92 -10.34 -2.78
C GLY A 32 -14.00 -9.79 -1.68
N ARG A 33 -14.04 -10.38 -0.48
CA ARG A 33 -13.12 -9.99 0.60
C ARG A 33 -11.66 -10.38 0.34
N PHE A 34 -11.42 -11.49 -0.35
CA PHE A 34 -10.08 -11.91 -0.71
C PHE A 34 -9.43 -11.00 -1.77
N LEU A 35 -10.23 -10.48 -2.71
CA LEU A 35 -9.77 -9.49 -3.70
C LEU A 35 -9.46 -8.13 -3.06
N GLN A 36 -10.30 -7.66 -2.14
CA GLN A 36 -10.06 -6.38 -1.46
C GLN A 36 -8.76 -6.35 -0.64
N GLY A 37 -8.39 -7.45 0.01
CA GLY A 37 -7.17 -7.51 0.82
C GLY A 37 -5.87 -7.63 0.01
N ARG A 38 -5.94 -8.06 -1.26
CA ARG A 38 -4.74 -8.23 -2.12
C ARG A 38 -4.51 -7.07 -3.09
N PHE A 39 -5.55 -6.28 -3.35
CA PHE A 39 -5.49 -5.04 -4.13
C PHE A 39 -5.77 -3.85 -3.23
N ASP A 40 -5.07 -3.72 -2.11
CA ASP A 40 -5.02 -2.41 -1.45
C ASP A 40 -4.08 -1.54 -2.30
N PRO A 41 -4.60 -0.59 -3.10
CA PRO A 41 -3.77 0.19 -4.01
C PRO A 41 -2.67 0.96 -3.26
N ALA A 42 -2.91 1.26 -1.98
CA ALA A 42 -1.96 1.77 -0.99
C ALA A 42 -0.66 0.94 -0.85
N MET A 43 -0.76 -0.39 -0.98
CA MET A 43 0.40 -1.28 -0.87
C MET A 43 1.11 -1.44 -2.22
N ALA A 44 0.36 -1.35 -3.31
CA ALA A 44 0.87 -1.47 -4.68
C ALA A 44 1.56 -0.18 -5.16
N ALA A 45 1.14 0.99 -4.65
CA ALA A 45 1.71 2.28 -5.01
C ALA A 45 3.09 2.55 -4.41
N ARG A 46 3.66 1.62 -3.61
CA ARG A 46 5.03 1.77 -3.09
C ARG A 46 6.01 1.72 -4.26
N ALA A 47 6.87 2.73 -4.32
CA ALA A 47 7.81 2.94 -5.41
C ALA A 47 9.27 3.09 -4.88
N PRO A 48 9.77 2.18 -4.02
CA PRO A 48 11.13 2.31 -3.50
C PRO A 48 12.19 2.18 -4.60
N ASP A 49 11.92 1.34 -5.59
CA ASP A 49 12.81 1.09 -6.73
C ASP A 49 12.86 2.28 -7.71
N CYS A 50 11.99 3.29 -7.54
CA CYS A 50 11.97 4.51 -8.36
C CYS A 50 12.93 5.59 -7.85
N LEU A 51 13.53 5.42 -6.67
CA LEU A 51 14.48 6.38 -6.12
C LEU A 51 15.91 5.88 -6.35
N GLU A 52 16.67 6.63 -7.14
CA GLU A 52 18.11 6.40 -7.30
C GLU A 52 18.88 7.49 -6.57
N LEU A 53 19.87 7.09 -5.77
CA LEU A 53 20.79 8.04 -5.14
C LEU A 53 21.70 8.65 -6.21
N SER A 54 21.66 9.98 -6.33
CA SER A 54 22.52 10.72 -7.26
C SER A 54 23.97 10.78 -6.76
N ASP A 55 24.92 10.88 -7.70
CA ASP A 55 26.35 11.00 -7.43
C ASP A 55 26.72 12.29 -6.65
N GLU A 56 25.83 13.29 -6.63
CA GLU A 56 26.05 14.59 -5.99
C GLU A 56 25.65 14.66 -4.50
N GLY A 57 25.72 13.53 -3.79
CA GLY A 57 25.50 13.45 -2.34
C GLY A 57 24.12 12.94 -1.96
N LEU A 58 23.54 13.45 -0.86
CA LEU A 58 22.22 13.04 -0.37
C LEU A 58 21.09 13.67 -1.22
N SER A 59 21.02 13.31 -2.49
CA SER A 59 19.99 13.73 -3.44
C SER A 59 19.46 12.51 -4.19
N TYR A 60 18.17 12.47 -4.47
CA TYR A 60 17.50 11.30 -5.04
C TYR A 60 16.79 11.67 -6.34
N THR A 61 17.00 10.87 -7.37
CA THR A 61 16.38 11.04 -8.69
C THR A 61 15.22 10.06 -8.83
N ASN A 62 14.10 10.54 -9.36
CA ASN A 62 13.02 9.68 -9.79
C ASN A 62 13.35 9.04 -11.14
N ILE A 63 13.63 7.73 -11.16
CA ILE A 63 13.96 6.99 -12.39
C ILE A 63 12.74 6.33 -13.05
N CYS A 64 11.56 6.54 -12.51
CA CYS A 64 10.31 6.01 -13.05
C CYS A 64 9.62 7.02 -13.98
N GLU A 65 8.85 6.51 -14.94
CA GLU A 65 8.08 7.31 -15.91
C GLU A 65 6.82 7.96 -15.31
N ALA A 66 6.61 7.85 -13.99
CA ALA A 66 5.48 8.37 -13.27
C ALA A 66 5.93 9.37 -12.19
N GLU A 67 5.07 10.35 -11.88
CA GLU A 67 5.29 11.24 -10.75
C GLU A 67 5.22 10.46 -9.44
N ILE A 68 6.16 10.74 -8.53
CA ILE A 68 6.21 10.12 -7.21
C ILE A 68 6.18 11.17 -6.11
N ASN A 69 5.52 10.84 -5.01
CA ASN A 69 5.70 11.52 -3.75
C ASN A 69 6.84 10.84 -2.99
N PHE A 70 7.97 11.51 -2.88
CA PHE A 70 9.14 11.07 -2.14
C PHE A 70 9.11 11.65 -0.73
N ARG A 71 9.21 10.80 0.29
CA ARG A 71 9.33 11.19 1.68
C ARG A 71 10.68 10.75 2.24
N TYR A 72 11.37 11.71 2.85
CA TYR A 72 12.60 11.47 3.57
C TYR A 72 12.41 11.82 5.03
N CYS A 73 13.09 11.09 5.91
CA CYS A 73 13.12 11.34 7.34
C CYS A 73 14.56 11.18 7.83
N PHE A 74 15.01 12.06 8.71
CA PHE A 74 16.31 11.92 9.36
C PHE A 74 16.19 11.08 10.62
N THR A 75 17.15 10.19 10.86
CA THR A 75 17.22 9.40 12.09
C THR A 75 18.26 10.00 13.03
N THR A 76 17.89 10.30 14.28
CA THR A 76 18.84 10.77 15.31
C THR A 76 19.27 9.66 16.27
N THR A 77 18.49 8.57 16.31
CA THR A 77 18.78 7.37 17.09
C THR A 77 18.40 6.15 16.23
N PRO A 78 19.30 5.16 16.07
CA PRO A 78 19.00 3.96 15.30
C PRO A 78 17.68 3.32 15.76
N GLY A 79 16.71 3.21 14.84
CA GLY A 79 15.47 2.45 15.02
C GLY A 79 14.33 3.09 15.83
N THR A 80 14.48 4.30 16.41
CA THR A 80 13.39 4.90 17.22
C THR A 80 13.17 6.41 17.04
N GLY A 81 14.15 7.15 16.51
CA GLY A 81 14.09 8.62 16.44
C GLY A 81 14.03 9.15 15.02
N LEU A 82 12.90 8.95 14.31
CA LEU A 82 12.68 9.63 13.03
C LEU A 82 12.19 11.04 13.29
N GLN A 83 12.92 12.02 12.77
CA GLN A 83 12.63 13.45 12.88
C GLN A 83 12.72 14.10 11.51
N ASN A 84 12.15 15.31 11.41
CA ASN A 84 12.23 16.14 10.21
C ASN A 84 11.81 15.39 8.94
N CYS A 85 10.65 14.73 9.02
CA CYS A 85 10.09 14.01 7.89
C CYS A 85 9.38 14.96 6.94
N GLU A 86 9.86 15.06 5.72
CA GLU A 86 9.32 15.94 4.70
C GLU A 86 8.99 15.14 3.43
N THR A 87 7.99 15.62 2.69
CA THR A 87 7.50 14.97 1.47
C THR A 87 7.56 15.97 0.33
N ILE A 88 8.19 15.57 -0.76
CA ILE A 88 8.32 16.34 -1.98
C ILE A 88 7.77 15.52 -3.15
N ALA A 89 7.13 16.19 -4.10
CA ALA A 89 6.76 15.58 -5.37
C ALA A 89 7.97 15.63 -6.31
N LEU A 90 8.23 14.52 -7.00
CA LEU A 90 9.25 14.42 -8.04
C LEU A 90 8.59 13.96 -9.33
N ALA A 91 8.68 14.78 -10.37
CA ALA A 91 8.33 14.39 -11.73
C ALA A 91 9.29 13.30 -12.25
N PRO A 92 8.96 12.62 -13.35
CA PRO A 92 9.89 11.70 -14.01
C PRO A 92 11.23 12.37 -14.32
N ASP A 93 12.33 11.68 -14.03
CA ASP A 93 13.71 12.14 -14.20
C ASP A 93 14.09 13.39 -13.36
N GLU A 94 13.24 13.81 -12.41
CA GLU A 94 13.52 14.92 -11.51
C GLU A 94 14.40 14.47 -10.33
N THR A 95 15.44 15.25 -10.05
CA THR A 95 16.31 15.05 -8.88
C THR A 95 15.91 15.99 -7.76
N SER A 96 15.78 15.45 -6.54
CA SER A 96 15.56 16.25 -5.34
C SER A 96 16.68 17.26 -5.12
N HIS A 97 16.40 18.30 -4.33
CA HIS A 97 17.48 19.11 -3.79
C HIS A 97 18.40 18.27 -2.89
N SER A 98 19.60 18.78 -2.64
CA SER A 98 20.54 18.12 -1.73
C SER A 98 20.04 18.20 -0.30
N LEU A 99 19.82 17.04 0.31
CA LEU A 99 19.40 16.90 1.70
C LEU A 99 20.58 17.00 2.68
N PHE A 100 21.81 17.23 2.18
CA PHE A 100 23.02 17.14 2.99
C PHE A 100 23.13 18.21 4.08
N ASP A 101 22.70 19.44 3.78
CA ASP A 101 22.69 20.52 4.77
C ASP A 101 21.64 20.28 5.85
N GLU A 102 20.46 19.77 5.48
CA GLU A 102 19.39 19.39 6.40
C GLU A 102 19.80 18.20 7.28
N TYR A 103 20.43 17.18 6.67
CA TYR A 103 21.01 16.03 7.36
C TYR A 103 22.01 16.46 8.44
N ARG A 104 22.93 17.38 8.09
CA ARG A 104 23.92 17.92 9.02
C ARG A 104 23.25 18.77 10.11
N ALA A 105 22.28 19.60 9.74
CA ALA A 105 21.55 20.45 10.69
C ALA A 105 20.74 19.62 11.70
N ALA A 106 20.18 18.49 11.27
CA ALA A 106 19.44 17.56 12.11
C ALA A 106 20.33 16.74 13.06
N ASN A 107 21.66 16.78 12.92
CA ASN A 107 22.60 15.87 13.58
C ASN A 107 22.18 14.40 13.40
N ALA A 108 21.80 14.06 12.16
CA ALA A 108 21.30 12.75 11.82
C ALA A 108 22.43 11.70 11.75
N ASP A 109 22.10 10.47 12.09
CA ASP A 109 22.92 9.26 11.97
C ASP A 109 22.51 8.42 10.74
N GLY A 110 21.40 8.78 10.09
CA GLY A 110 20.94 8.14 8.86
C GLY A 110 19.75 8.86 8.22
N VAL A 111 19.42 8.43 7.01
CA VAL A 111 18.24 8.86 6.25
C VAL A 111 17.36 7.64 6.05
N HIS A 112 16.05 7.82 6.23
CA HIS A 112 15.04 6.82 5.90
C HIS A 112 14.20 7.35 4.74
N GLU A 113 14.32 6.71 3.59
CA GLU A 113 13.68 7.10 2.33
C GLU A 113 12.51 6.18 2.01
N TYR A 114 11.45 6.75 1.43
CA TYR A 114 10.32 5.98 0.91
C TYR A 114 9.55 6.82 -0.10
N ALA A 115 9.13 6.19 -1.19
CA ALA A 115 8.35 6.83 -2.24
C ALA A 115 7.06 6.08 -2.52
N CYS A 116 6.07 6.85 -2.99
CA CYS A 116 4.79 6.36 -3.46
C CYS A 116 4.46 7.01 -4.80
N GLU A 117 3.93 6.26 -5.74
CA GLU A 117 3.42 6.82 -7.01
C GLU A 117 2.28 7.81 -6.74
N ALA A 118 2.24 8.95 -7.41
CA ALA A 118 1.15 9.90 -7.31
C ALA A 118 -0.17 9.24 -7.77
N PRO A 119 -1.33 9.56 -7.15
CA PRO A 119 -1.58 10.59 -6.12
C PRO A 119 -1.42 10.07 -4.68
N TYR A 120 -0.70 8.96 -4.45
CA TYR A 120 -0.57 8.41 -3.12
C TYR A 120 0.57 9.08 -2.35
N LEU A 121 0.29 9.44 -1.10
CA LEU A 121 1.25 10.01 -0.18
C LEU A 121 1.91 8.91 0.67
N PRO A 122 3.22 9.01 0.92
CA PRO A 122 3.92 8.09 1.80
C PRO A 122 3.52 8.34 3.25
N VAL A 123 3.02 7.30 3.92
CA VAL A 123 2.56 7.31 5.30
C VAL A 123 3.15 6.14 6.07
N ARG A 124 3.16 6.25 7.40
CA ARG A 124 3.49 5.13 8.26
C ARG A 124 2.24 4.62 8.95
N ILE A 125 2.02 3.31 8.88
CA ILE A 125 0.86 2.64 9.50
C ILE A 125 1.35 1.51 10.40
N GLN A 126 0.58 1.20 11.44
CA GLN A 126 0.85 0.00 12.24
C GLN A 126 0.64 -1.25 11.37
N SER A 127 1.55 -2.19 11.48
CA SER A 127 1.43 -3.48 10.82
C SER A 127 0.18 -4.21 11.30
N TYR A 128 -0.52 -4.83 10.35
CA TYR A 128 -1.70 -5.64 10.62
C TYR A 128 -1.37 -6.95 11.36
N THR A 129 -0.13 -7.44 11.22
CA THR A 129 0.32 -8.69 11.85
C THR A 129 0.99 -8.47 13.20
N ASP A 130 1.64 -7.32 13.42
CA ASP A 130 2.25 -6.95 14.69
C ASP A 130 2.04 -5.46 14.99
N ARG A 131 1.27 -5.15 16.03
CA ARG A 131 0.94 -3.77 16.41
C ARG A 131 2.11 -2.98 16.99
N HIS A 132 3.24 -3.62 17.26
CA HIS A 132 4.45 -2.97 17.75
C HIS A 132 5.39 -2.54 16.61
N VAL A 133 5.07 -2.93 15.37
CA VAL A 133 5.88 -2.62 14.20
C VAL A 133 5.12 -1.66 13.32
N ASP A 134 5.70 -0.50 13.08
CA ASP A 134 5.23 0.40 12.06
C ASP A 134 5.84 0.01 10.70
N ILE A 135 5.04 0.11 9.64
CA ILE A 135 5.44 -0.15 8.26
C ILE A 135 5.20 1.08 7.40
N ASP A 136 6.10 1.33 6.46
CA ASP A 136 5.89 2.37 5.44
C ASP A 136 4.82 1.87 4.47
N ALA A 137 3.86 2.71 4.12
CA ALA A 137 2.74 2.42 3.24
C ALA A 137 2.38 3.66 2.43
N CYS A 138 1.56 3.51 1.40
CA CYS A 138 1.03 4.66 0.65
C CYS A 138 -0.44 4.86 0.99
N ARG A 139 -0.94 6.08 0.94
CA ARG A 139 -2.38 6.36 1.09
C ARG A 139 -2.77 7.48 0.14
N LEU A 140 -3.93 7.36 -0.49
CA LEU A 140 -4.51 8.47 -1.27
C LEU A 140 -4.58 9.72 -0.41
N ASP A 141 -4.15 10.85 -0.98
CA ASP A 141 -4.32 12.15 -0.36
C ASP A 141 -5.83 12.45 -0.15
N PRO A 142 -6.31 12.57 1.10
CA PRO A 142 -7.72 12.87 1.35
C PRO A 142 -8.12 14.29 0.93
N GLU A 143 -7.16 15.20 0.71
CA GLU A 143 -7.43 16.58 0.32
C GLU A 143 -7.52 16.78 -1.20
N ASN A 144 -7.09 15.79 -2.00
CA ASN A 144 -7.15 15.82 -3.46
C ASN A 144 -7.56 14.43 -4.03
N PRO A 145 -8.85 14.05 -3.89
CA PRO A 145 -9.35 12.71 -4.21
C PRO A 145 -9.44 12.39 -5.70
#